data_AF-A0A2J2H7H0-F1
#
_entry.id   AF-A0A2J2H7H0-F1
#
_cell.length_a   1.000
_cell.length_b   1.000
_cell.length_c   1.000
_cell.angle_alpha   90.00
_cell.angle_beta   90.00
_cell.angle_gamma   90.00
#
_symmetry.space_group_name_H-M   'P 1'
#
loop_
_entity.id
_entity.type
_entity.pdbx_description
1 polymer ?
#
loop_
_entity_poly.entity_id
_entity_poly.type
_entity_poly.pdbx_seq_one_letter_code
_entity_poly.pdbx_strand_id
1 'polypeptide(L)'
;MSGPGPGDAKYYSLIYDGVSLLFTGVIFELIFGILITIVTIAVVFSIVYSGSSMMTNEDYLVNEVVHAAAIIGIITNLIDFVIVYAYYYRGFTKLAMADLSRYSIGRVGSIVSIAGQVIGISLAALLLSLTFNLSNVWIVYLISSPGSIVGFVATVLITIALYRLGDHFNVSYLSTGATLLAFMAAINLFSMIPGASVVVGILGLLIGIPALILLMIGLNEVKKAVGGKLGQQQ
;
A
#
# COMPACT_ATOMS: atom_id res chain seq x y z
N MET A 1 7.01 3.66 -30.19
CA MET A 1 7.73 4.93 -29.98
C MET A 1 8.88 4.65 -29.03
N SER A 2 10.12 4.79 -29.49
CA SER A 2 11.32 4.72 -28.65
C SER A 2 11.34 5.93 -27.72
N GLY A 3 11.35 5.70 -26.40
CA GLY A 3 11.45 6.77 -25.40
C GLY A 3 12.76 7.55 -25.50
N PRO A 4 12.90 8.67 -24.75
CA PRO A 4 14.17 9.39 -24.68
C PRO A 4 15.27 8.46 -24.15
N GLY A 5 16.44 8.49 -24.78
CA GLY A 5 17.54 7.59 -24.42
C GLY A 5 18.25 7.99 -23.12
N PRO A 6 18.92 7.04 -22.42
CA PRO A 6 19.75 7.34 -21.25
C PRO A 6 20.94 8.21 -21.68
N GLY A 7 20.81 9.52 -21.46
CA GLY A 7 21.72 10.55 -21.99
C GLY A 7 21.01 11.83 -22.41
N ASP A 8 19.70 11.77 -22.65
CA ASP A 8 18.86 12.94 -22.92
C ASP A 8 18.41 13.62 -21.61
N ALA A 9 18.48 14.94 -21.55
CA ALA A 9 17.93 15.72 -20.44
C ALA A 9 16.44 15.41 -20.20
N LYS A 10 15.69 15.10 -21.26
CA LYS A 10 14.29 14.68 -21.18
C LYS A 10 14.11 13.35 -20.44
N TYR A 11 15.04 12.40 -20.62
CA TYR A 11 15.03 11.13 -19.89
C TYR A 11 15.17 11.39 -18.39
N TYR A 12 16.20 12.14 -17.99
CA TYR A 12 16.46 12.42 -16.58
C TYR A 12 15.36 13.29 -15.95
N SER A 13 14.77 14.23 -16.69
CA SER A 13 13.64 15.03 -16.20
C SER A 13 12.41 14.17 -15.88
N LEU A 14 12.07 13.22 -16.77
CA LEU A 14 10.96 12.29 -16.54
C LEU A 14 11.21 11.39 -15.32
N ILE A 15 12.45 10.92 -15.13
CA ILE A 15 12.81 10.14 -13.94
C ILE A 15 12.66 11.01 -12.68
N TYR A 16 13.24 12.21 -12.67
CA TYR A 16 13.20 13.10 -11.50
C TYR A 16 11.76 13.38 -11.05
N ASP A 17 10.91 13.71 -12.00
CA ASP A 17 9.50 13.99 -11.76
C ASP A 17 8.74 12.75 -11.26
N GLY A 18 8.98 11.59 -11.90
CA GLY A 18 8.34 10.34 -11.52
C GLY A 18 8.69 9.93 -10.10
N VAL A 19 9.98 9.96 -9.77
CA VAL A 19 10.49 9.64 -8.42
C VAL A 19 10.01 10.66 -7.40
N SER A 20 9.89 11.94 -7.75
CA SER A 20 9.33 12.96 -6.86
C SER A 20 7.88 12.70 -6.48
N LEU A 21 7.06 12.25 -7.44
CA LEU A 21 5.69 11.84 -7.15
C LEU A 21 5.66 10.61 -6.24
N LEU A 22 6.46 9.58 -6.55
CA LEU A 22 6.54 8.37 -5.72
C LEU A 22 6.99 8.68 -4.29
N PHE A 23 7.99 9.54 -4.12
CA PHE A 23 8.48 9.95 -2.81
C PHE A 23 7.37 10.59 -1.97
N THR A 24 6.59 11.51 -2.57
CA THR A 24 5.43 12.11 -1.91
C THR A 24 4.35 11.07 -1.58
N GLY A 25 4.11 10.11 -2.49
CA GLY A 25 3.20 8.99 -2.24
C GLY A 25 3.58 8.16 -1.02
N VAL A 26 4.86 7.77 -0.90
CA VAL A 26 5.37 7.01 0.25
C VAL A 26 5.23 7.80 1.56
N ILE A 27 5.44 9.12 1.54
CA ILE A 27 5.20 9.97 2.72
C ILE A 27 3.74 9.90 3.16
N PHE A 28 2.79 10.02 2.22
CA PHE A 28 1.37 9.94 2.54
C PHE A 28 0.96 8.55 3.04
N GLU A 29 1.47 7.47 2.44
CA GLU A 29 1.22 6.10 2.95
C GLU A 29 1.71 5.93 4.38
N LEU A 30 2.89 6.48 4.72
CA LEU A 30 3.40 6.43 6.09
C LEU A 30 2.51 7.21 7.06
N ILE A 31 2.14 8.45 6.73
CA ILE A 31 1.32 9.31 7.59
C ILE A 31 -0.06 8.69 7.80
N PHE A 32 -0.76 8.36 6.72
CA PHE A 32 -2.11 7.80 6.81
C PHE A 32 -2.10 6.38 7.38
N GLY A 33 -1.09 5.56 7.07
CA GLY A 33 -0.95 4.22 7.65
C GLY A 33 -0.82 4.24 9.18
N ILE A 34 -0.02 5.18 9.72
CA ILE A 34 0.09 5.37 11.18
C ILE A 34 -1.24 5.86 11.77
N LEU A 35 -1.86 6.87 11.16
CA LEU A 35 -3.14 7.42 11.64
C LEU A 35 -4.25 6.36 11.65
N ILE A 36 -4.40 5.60 10.57
CA ILE A 36 -5.40 4.53 10.44
C ILE A 36 -5.15 3.44 11.48
N THR A 37 -3.88 3.06 11.71
CA THR A 37 -3.53 2.08 12.74
C THR A 37 -3.97 2.56 14.12
N ILE A 38 -3.66 3.81 14.47
CA ILE A 38 -4.05 4.39 15.77
C ILE A 38 -5.57 4.43 15.92
N VAL A 39 -6.29 4.88 14.90
CA VAL A 39 -7.76 4.95 14.90
C VAL A 39 -8.35 3.54 15.04
N THR A 40 -7.83 2.56 14.30
CA THR A 40 -8.31 1.16 14.36
C THR A 40 -8.15 0.60 15.77
N ILE A 41 -6.98 0.78 16.38
CA ILE A 41 -6.71 0.35 17.76
C ILE A 41 -7.71 1.04 18.71
N ALA A 42 -7.85 2.36 18.62
CA ALA A 42 -8.76 3.12 19.50
C ALA A 42 -10.22 2.68 19.39
N VAL A 43 -10.72 2.45 18.16
CA VAL A 43 -12.10 2.00 17.90
C VAL A 43 -12.31 0.59 18.45
N VAL A 44 -11.40 -0.35 18.16
CA VAL A 44 -11.52 -1.74 18.66
C VAL A 44 -11.50 -1.76 20.18
N PHE A 45 -10.56 -1.04 20.83
CA PHE A 45 -10.54 -0.96 22.29
C PHE A 45 -11.79 -0.31 22.86
N SER A 46 -12.34 0.74 22.22
CA SER A 46 -13.56 1.39 22.68
C SER A 46 -14.76 0.43 22.64
N ILE A 47 -14.91 -0.37 21.58
CA ILE A 47 -15.98 -1.38 21.45
C ILE A 47 -15.81 -2.47 22.50
N VAL A 48 -14.59 -3.00 22.66
CA VAL A 48 -14.31 -4.08 23.64
C VAL A 48 -14.53 -3.61 25.07
N TYR A 49 -14.04 -2.43 25.46
CA TYR A 49 -14.20 -1.92 26.82
C TYR A 49 -15.64 -1.52 27.14
N SER A 50 -16.35 -0.85 26.22
CA SER A 50 -17.77 -0.53 26.42
C SER A 50 -18.63 -1.78 26.50
N GLY A 51 -18.38 -2.75 25.61
CA GLY A 51 -19.00 -4.07 25.60
C GLY A 51 -18.75 -4.90 26.85
N SER A 52 -17.56 -4.82 27.45
CA SER A 52 -17.24 -5.56 28.69
C SER A 52 -17.98 -5.06 29.94
N SER A 53 -18.45 -3.80 29.92
CA SER A 53 -19.11 -3.16 31.06
C SER A 53 -20.62 -3.39 31.11
N MET A 54 -21.22 -3.75 29.98
CA MET A 54 -22.60 -4.20 29.88
C MET A 54 -22.54 -5.72 29.67
N MET A 55 -23.29 -6.54 30.40
CA MET A 55 -23.45 -7.98 30.09
C MET A 55 -24.12 -8.14 28.71
N THR A 56 -23.36 -7.88 27.65
CA THR A 56 -23.84 -7.85 26.27
C THR A 56 -23.51 -9.17 25.60
N ASN A 57 -24.47 -9.63 24.80
CA ASN A 57 -24.38 -10.84 24.01
C ASN A 57 -23.13 -10.78 23.13
N GLU A 58 -22.25 -11.78 23.21
CA GLU A 58 -20.99 -11.83 22.44
C GLU A 58 -21.22 -11.66 20.93
N ASP A 59 -22.38 -12.10 20.43
CA ASP A 59 -22.78 -11.92 19.04
C ASP A 59 -22.98 -10.44 18.66
N TYR A 60 -23.47 -9.61 19.59
CA TYR A 60 -23.61 -8.17 19.36
C TYR A 60 -22.24 -7.50 19.19
N LEU A 61 -21.26 -7.88 20.04
CA LEU A 61 -19.90 -7.35 19.97
C LEU A 61 -19.19 -7.76 18.69
N VAL A 62 -19.36 -9.01 18.26
CA VAL A 62 -18.83 -9.48 16.98
C VAL A 62 -19.38 -8.65 15.82
N ASN A 63 -20.69 -8.40 15.79
CA ASN A 63 -21.31 -7.60 14.73
C ASN A 63 -20.77 -6.16 14.70
N GLU A 64 -20.69 -5.50 15.85
CA GLU A 64 -20.15 -4.14 15.99
C GLU A 64 -18.69 -4.05 15.53
N VAL A 65 -17.84 -4.99 15.93
CA VAL A 65 -16.43 -5.01 15.50
C VAL A 65 -16.30 -5.18 13.99
N VAL A 66 -17.10 -6.08 13.38
CA VAL A 66 -17.08 -6.30 11.92
C VAL A 66 -17.53 -5.05 11.17
N HIS A 67 -18.61 -4.41 11.61
CA HIS A 67 -19.12 -3.18 10.98
C HIS A 67 -18.16 -2.01 11.14
N ALA A 68 -17.56 -1.84 12.32
CA ALA A 68 -16.52 -0.84 12.54
C ALA A 68 -15.30 -1.07 11.64
N ALA A 69 -14.83 -2.32 11.54
CA ALA A 69 -13.74 -2.69 10.64
C ALA A 69 -14.08 -2.44 9.17
N ALA A 70 -15.33 -2.68 8.75
CA ALA A 70 -15.79 -2.39 7.40
C ALA A 70 -15.81 -0.88 7.10
N ILE A 71 -16.27 -0.03 8.04
CA ILE A 71 -16.22 1.44 7.89
C ILE A 71 -14.77 1.93 7.75
N ILE A 72 -13.89 1.46 8.63
CA ILE A 72 -12.45 1.77 8.56
C ILE A 72 -11.86 1.29 7.22
N GLY A 73 -12.26 0.10 6.77
CA GLY A 73 -11.88 -0.44 5.48
C GLY A 73 -12.27 0.49 4.33
N ILE A 74 -13.51 0.96 4.27
CA ILE A 74 -13.98 1.91 3.24
C ILE A 74 -13.12 3.18 3.25
N ILE A 75 -12.90 3.78 4.42
CA ILE A 75 -12.12 5.01 4.54
C ILE A 75 -10.66 4.79 4.10
N THR A 76 -10.05 3.69 4.52
CA THR A 76 -8.68 3.32 4.17
C THR A 76 -8.54 3.14 2.66
N ASN A 77 -9.42 2.36 2.04
CA ASN A 77 -9.36 2.10 0.59
C ASN A 77 -9.60 3.38 -0.23
N LEU A 78 -10.43 4.32 0.26
CA LEU A 78 -10.63 5.62 -0.39
C LEU A 78 -9.38 6.51 -0.33
N ILE A 79 -8.71 6.56 0.82
CA ILE A 79 -7.45 7.29 0.97
C ILE A 79 -6.38 6.69 0.06
N ASP A 80 -6.21 5.37 0.11
CA ASP A 80 -5.24 4.65 -0.73
C ASP A 80 -5.53 4.81 -2.21
N PHE A 81 -6.80 4.80 -2.63
CA PHE A 81 -7.18 5.10 -4.00
C PHE A 81 -6.63 6.45 -4.47
N VAL A 82 -6.80 7.49 -3.65
CA VAL A 82 -6.31 8.84 -3.97
C VAL A 82 -4.78 8.85 -4.03
N ILE A 83 -4.10 8.25 -3.05
CA ILE A 83 -2.63 8.21 -3.00
C ILE A 83 -2.08 7.47 -4.22
N VAL A 84 -2.60 6.28 -4.52
CA VAL A 84 -2.15 5.45 -5.63
C VAL A 84 -2.38 6.15 -6.96
N TYR A 85 -3.55 6.75 -7.17
CA TYR A 85 -3.83 7.46 -8.41
C TYR A 85 -2.97 8.72 -8.57
N ALA A 86 -2.91 9.57 -7.55
CA ALA A 86 -2.25 10.87 -7.62
C ALA A 86 -0.72 10.75 -7.68
N TYR A 87 -0.14 9.76 -7.00
CA TYR A 87 1.31 9.65 -6.82
C TYR A 87 1.90 8.44 -7.53
N TYR A 88 1.39 7.23 -7.28
CA TYR A 88 1.98 6.01 -7.83
C TYR A 88 1.73 5.85 -9.34
N TYR A 89 0.47 5.89 -9.77
CA TYR A 89 0.12 5.74 -11.17
C TYR A 89 0.75 6.84 -12.04
N ARG A 90 0.64 8.10 -11.61
CA ARG A 90 1.25 9.23 -12.33
C ARG A 90 2.78 9.17 -12.29
N GLY A 91 3.37 8.82 -11.15
CA GLY A 91 4.81 8.63 -10.99
C GLY A 91 5.36 7.57 -11.95
N PHE A 92 4.79 6.36 -11.92
CA PHE A 92 5.19 5.29 -12.83
C PHE A 92 4.84 5.56 -14.30
N THR A 93 3.83 6.37 -14.58
CA THR A 93 3.56 6.83 -15.96
C THR A 93 4.72 7.67 -16.49
N LYS A 94 5.26 8.60 -15.70
CA LYS A 94 6.45 9.37 -16.07
C LYS A 94 7.69 8.48 -16.21
N LEU A 95 7.91 7.55 -15.28
CA LEU A 95 9.01 6.58 -15.38
C LEU A 95 8.90 5.70 -16.63
N ALA A 96 7.71 5.20 -16.95
CA ALA A 96 7.47 4.37 -18.13
C ALA A 96 7.62 5.15 -19.45
N MET A 97 7.42 6.47 -19.45
CA MET A 97 7.74 7.32 -20.60
C MET A 97 9.26 7.44 -20.81
N ALA A 98 10.05 7.36 -19.73
CA ALA A 98 11.51 7.37 -19.81
C ALA A 98 12.06 6.01 -20.25
N ASP A 99 11.63 4.92 -19.61
CA ASP A 99 11.96 3.54 -20.00
C ASP A 99 10.75 2.62 -19.78
N LEU A 100 10.05 2.32 -20.88
CA LEU A 100 8.86 1.49 -20.87
C LEU A 100 9.16 0.07 -20.38
N SER A 101 10.29 -0.50 -20.79
CA SER A 101 10.64 -1.89 -20.52
C SER A 101 10.88 -2.13 -19.02
N ARG A 102 11.46 -1.14 -18.34
CA ARG A 102 11.78 -1.23 -16.91
C ARG A 102 10.59 -0.92 -16.02
N TYR A 103 9.88 0.17 -16.31
CA TYR A 103 8.99 0.80 -15.33
C TYR A 103 7.50 0.65 -15.61
N SER A 104 7.10 0.14 -16.79
CA SER A 104 5.68 -0.10 -17.10
C SER A 104 4.99 -1.04 -16.12
N ILE A 105 5.73 -2.00 -15.54
CA ILE A 105 5.20 -2.94 -14.55
C ILE A 105 4.68 -2.24 -13.28
N GLY A 106 5.32 -1.14 -12.86
CA GLY A 106 4.87 -0.35 -11.71
C GLY A 106 3.56 0.37 -12.01
N ARG A 107 3.40 0.89 -13.24
CA ARG A 107 2.14 1.51 -13.70
C ARG A 107 1.01 0.47 -13.74
N VAL A 108 1.27 -0.73 -14.24
CA VAL A 108 0.30 -1.84 -14.20
C VAL A 108 -0.06 -2.17 -12.75
N GLY A 109 0.93 -2.30 -11.87
CA GLY A 109 0.72 -2.50 -10.44
C GLY A 109 -0.17 -1.42 -9.81
N SER A 110 0.00 -0.15 -10.16
CA SER A 110 -0.88 0.93 -9.68
C SER A 110 -2.32 0.80 -10.18
N ILE A 111 -2.53 0.37 -11.44
CA ILE A 111 -3.89 0.13 -11.97
C ILE A 111 -4.55 -1.04 -11.24
N VAL A 112 -3.81 -2.13 -11.02
CA VAL A 112 -4.29 -3.29 -10.25
C VAL A 112 -4.60 -2.88 -8.81
N SER A 113 -3.77 -2.05 -8.19
CA SER A 113 -4.03 -1.49 -6.85
C SER A 113 -5.34 -0.70 -6.83
N ILE A 114 -5.55 0.23 -7.78
CA ILE A 114 -6.78 1.01 -7.90
C ILE A 114 -8.01 0.09 -8.01
N ALA A 115 -7.96 -0.95 -8.86
CA ALA A 115 -9.03 -1.92 -8.96
C ALA A 115 -9.24 -2.68 -7.64
N GLY A 116 -8.15 -3.03 -6.95
CA GLY A 116 -8.17 -3.62 -5.62
C GLY A 116 -8.87 -2.75 -4.59
N GLN A 117 -8.65 -1.44 -4.60
CA GLN A 117 -9.34 -0.50 -3.70
C GLN A 117 -10.85 -0.47 -3.96
N VAL A 118 -11.27 -0.48 -5.22
CA VAL A 118 -12.70 -0.53 -5.59
C VAL A 118 -13.34 -1.84 -5.12
N ILE A 119 -12.64 -2.96 -5.30
CA ILE A 119 -13.09 -4.26 -4.78
C ILE A 119 -13.18 -4.22 -3.25
N GLY A 120 -12.16 -3.71 -2.56
CA GLY A 120 -12.13 -3.59 -1.09
C GLY A 120 -13.28 -2.74 -0.54
N ILE A 121 -13.57 -1.59 -1.16
CA ILE A 121 -14.73 -0.75 -0.79
C ILE A 121 -16.04 -1.53 -0.98
N SER A 122 -16.20 -2.23 -2.10
CA SER A 122 -17.42 -2.98 -2.41
C SER A 122 -17.64 -4.13 -1.42
N LEU A 123 -16.57 -4.85 -1.06
CA LEU A 123 -16.61 -5.93 -0.09
C LEU A 123 -16.88 -5.41 1.32
N ALA A 124 -16.29 -4.28 1.71
CA ALA A 124 -16.58 -3.64 2.99
C ALA A 124 -18.04 -3.14 3.07
N ALA A 125 -18.58 -2.59 1.99
CA ALA A 125 -20.00 -2.23 1.91
C ALA A 125 -20.92 -3.46 2.04
N LEU A 126 -20.52 -4.60 1.46
CA LEU A 126 -21.23 -5.88 1.65
C LEU A 126 -21.18 -6.34 3.12
N LEU A 127 -20.04 -6.20 3.81
CA LEU A 127 -19.97 -6.53 5.24
C LEU A 127 -20.94 -5.67 6.08
N LEU A 128 -21.13 -4.39 5.73
CA LEU A 128 -22.08 -3.52 6.42
C LEU A 128 -23.56 -3.92 6.21
N SER A 129 -23.89 -4.60 5.12
CA SER A 129 -25.26 -5.03 4.84
C SER A 129 -25.61 -6.40 5.44
N LEU A 130 -24.64 -7.07 6.08
CA LEU A 130 -24.79 -8.40 6.67
C LEU A 130 -24.71 -8.34 8.19
N THR A 131 -25.24 -9.37 8.86
CA THR A 131 -25.18 -9.52 10.32
C THR A 131 -24.26 -10.68 10.68
N PHE A 132 -23.40 -10.47 11.68
CA PHE A 132 -22.41 -11.43 12.11
C PHE A 132 -22.59 -11.84 13.57
N ASN A 133 -22.18 -13.06 13.87
CA ASN A 133 -22.17 -13.67 15.18
C ASN A 133 -20.99 -14.64 15.28
N LEU A 134 -20.77 -15.28 16.43
CA LEU A 134 -19.63 -16.18 16.62
C LEU A 134 -19.61 -17.36 15.64
N SER A 135 -20.79 -17.83 15.21
CA SER A 135 -20.90 -18.99 14.31
C SER A 135 -20.52 -18.69 12.86
N ASN A 136 -20.62 -17.43 12.43
CA ASN A 136 -20.46 -17.05 11.02
C ASN A 136 -19.38 -15.97 10.77
N VAL A 137 -18.74 -15.42 11.81
CA VAL A 137 -17.70 -14.38 11.68
C VAL A 137 -16.53 -14.79 10.79
N TRP A 138 -16.26 -16.10 10.69
CA TRP A 138 -15.23 -16.62 9.79
C TRP A 138 -15.48 -16.26 8.31
N ILE A 139 -16.74 -16.03 7.92
CA ILE A 139 -17.12 -15.63 6.55
C ILE A 139 -16.53 -14.25 6.19
N VAL A 140 -16.28 -13.38 7.17
CA VAL A 140 -15.66 -12.06 6.96
C VAL A 140 -14.31 -12.19 6.27
N TYR A 141 -13.51 -13.18 6.67
CA TYR A 141 -12.20 -13.46 6.07
C TYR A 141 -12.33 -13.95 4.63
N LEU A 142 -13.33 -14.79 4.34
CA LEU A 142 -13.61 -15.27 3.00
C LEU A 142 -14.05 -14.12 2.08
N ILE A 143 -15.00 -13.29 2.53
CA ILE A 143 -15.49 -12.11 1.79
C ILE A 143 -14.33 -11.16 1.49
N SER A 144 -13.42 -10.95 2.43
CA SER A 144 -12.31 -10.00 2.29
C SER A 144 -11.14 -10.55 1.45
N SER A 145 -11.05 -11.87 1.27
CA SER A 145 -9.92 -12.53 0.60
C SER A 145 -9.62 -12.06 -0.83
N PRO A 146 -10.60 -11.79 -1.72
CA PRO A 146 -10.29 -11.33 -3.07
C PRO A 146 -9.57 -9.99 -3.07
N GLY A 147 -9.97 -9.07 -2.19
CA GLY A 147 -9.31 -7.77 -2.03
C GLY A 147 -7.84 -7.92 -1.60
N SER A 148 -7.56 -8.81 -0.63
CA SER A 148 -6.20 -9.07 -0.16
C SER A 148 -5.31 -9.73 -1.22
N ILE A 149 -5.85 -10.63 -2.06
CA ILE A 149 -5.10 -11.23 -3.18
C ILE A 149 -4.73 -10.18 -4.22
N VAL A 150 -5.70 -9.34 -4.62
CA VAL A 150 -5.46 -8.26 -5.59
C VAL A 150 -4.45 -7.25 -5.04
N GLY A 151 -4.58 -6.89 -3.76
CA GLY A 151 -3.62 -6.03 -3.05
C GLY A 151 -2.21 -6.60 -3.07
N PHE A 152 -2.03 -7.88 -2.75
CA PHE A 152 -0.73 -8.56 -2.83
C PHE A 152 -0.10 -8.46 -4.23
N VAL A 153 -0.87 -8.82 -5.27
CA VAL A 153 -0.39 -8.76 -6.65
C VAL A 153 0.03 -7.33 -7.01
N ALA A 154 -0.79 -6.34 -6.66
CA ALA A 154 -0.48 -4.95 -6.94
C ALA A 154 0.83 -4.47 -6.27
N THR A 155 1.01 -4.78 -4.98
CA THR A 155 2.21 -4.42 -4.22
C THR A 155 3.44 -5.09 -4.80
N VAL A 156 3.38 -6.36 -5.20
CA VAL A 156 4.50 -7.05 -5.84
C VAL A 156 4.90 -6.38 -7.15
N LEU A 157 3.94 -6.01 -8.00
CA LEU A 157 4.23 -5.35 -9.27
C LEU A 157 4.87 -3.96 -9.09
N ILE A 158 4.38 -3.19 -8.12
CA ILE A 158 4.94 -1.87 -7.75
C ILE A 158 6.36 -2.04 -7.23
N THR A 159 6.59 -2.97 -6.30
CA THR A 159 7.89 -3.19 -5.68
C THR A 159 8.93 -3.72 -6.66
N ILE A 160 8.55 -4.55 -7.65
CA ILE A 160 9.45 -4.93 -8.76
C ILE A 160 9.96 -3.70 -9.52
N ALA A 161 9.08 -2.73 -9.82
CA ALA A 161 9.49 -1.51 -10.50
C ALA A 161 10.43 -0.64 -9.65
N LEU A 162 10.14 -0.52 -8.36
CA LEU A 162 11.00 0.20 -7.40
C LEU A 162 12.36 -0.48 -7.25
N TYR A 163 12.39 -1.81 -7.17
CA TYR A 163 13.62 -2.59 -7.12
C TYR A 163 14.49 -2.33 -8.36
N ARG A 164 13.90 -2.41 -9.56
CA ARG A 164 14.59 -2.13 -10.83
C ARG A 164 15.12 -0.70 -10.91
N LEU A 165 14.38 0.26 -10.35
CA LEU A 165 14.82 1.65 -10.25
C LEU A 165 16.05 1.77 -9.33
N GLY A 166 16.01 1.13 -8.17
CA GLY A 166 17.13 1.08 -7.23
C GLY A 166 18.38 0.47 -7.87
N ASP A 167 18.22 -0.68 -8.52
CA ASP A 167 19.31 -1.38 -9.23
C ASP A 167 19.91 -0.51 -10.35
N HIS A 168 19.08 0.13 -11.17
CA HIS A 168 19.55 0.98 -12.26
C HIS A 168 20.40 2.18 -11.80
N PHE A 169 20.06 2.76 -10.65
CA PHE A 169 20.79 3.90 -10.07
C PHE A 169 21.80 3.49 -8.98
N ASN A 170 22.00 2.18 -8.76
CA ASN A 170 22.85 1.63 -7.72
C ASN A 170 22.51 2.17 -6.31
N VAL A 171 21.22 2.27 -6.00
CA VAL A 171 20.67 2.73 -4.72
C VAL A 171 20.13 1.53 -3.94
N SER A 172 20.96 0.99 -3.05
CA SER A 172 20.66 -0.24 -2.29
C SER A 172 19.51 -0.08 -1.29
N TYR A 173 19.32 1.12 -0.73
CA TYR A 173 18.20 1.38 0.18
C TYR A 173 16.85 1.19 -0.53
N LEU A 174 16.74 1.59 -1.80
CA LEU A 174 15.51 1.49 -2.56
C LEU A 174 15.17 0.03 -2.89
N SER A 175 16.15 -0.75 -3.34
CA SER A 175 15.96 -2.17 -3.64
C SER A 175 15.69 -3.00 -2.38
N THR A 176 16.35 -2.68 -1.27
CA THR A 176 16.10 -3.31 0.04
C THR A 176 14.69 -2.99 0.55
N GLY A 177 14.28 -1.72 0.54
CA GLY A 177 12.95 -1.30 0.94
C GLY A 177 11.84 -1.97 0.11
N ALA A 178 12.03 -2.05 -1.21
CA ALA A 178 11.11 -2.74 -2.11
C ALA A 178 10.99 -4.24 -1.79
N THR A 179 12.11 -4.89 -1.48
CA THR A 179 12.14 -6.32 -1.10
C THR A 179 11.40 -6.56 0.22
N LEU A 180 11.62 -5.69 1.22
CA LEU A 180 10.92 -5.77 2.50
C LEU A 180 9.42 -5.57 2.35
N LEU A 181 8.97 -4.63 1.51
CA LEU A 181 7.55 -4.47 1.22
C LEU A 181 6.94 -5.67 0.50
N ALA A 182 7.66 -6.31 -0.43
CA ALA A 182 7.19 -7.53 -1.08
C ALA A 182 7.04 -8.67 -0.07
N PHE A 183 8.01 -8.82 0.84
CA PHE A 183 7.93 -9.79 1.94
C PHE A 183 6.76 -9.47 2.88
N MET A 184 6.55 -8.20 3.21
CA MET A 184 5.43 -7.75 4.03
C MET A 184 4.08 -8.02 3.36
N ALA A 185 3.98 -7.82 2.04
CA ALA A 185 2.76 -8.15 1.28
C ALA A 185 2.44 -9.64 1.36
N ALA A 186 3.45 -10.52 1.32
CA ALA A 186 3.27 -11.95 1.52
C ALA A 186 2.79 -12.27 2.95
N ILE A 187 3.36 -11.61 3.97
CA ILE A 187 2.92 -11.78 5.36
C ILE A 187 1.45 -11.34 5.53
N ASN A 188 1.04 -10.26 4.87
CA ASN A 188 -0.33 -9.75 4.93
C ASN A 188 -1.38 -10.75 4.44
N LEU A 189 -1.03 -11.72 3.58
CA LEU A 189 -1.94 -12.78 3.17
C LEU A 189 -2.37 -13.69 4.33
N PHE A 190 -1.54 -13.83 5.37
CA PHE A 190 -1.91 -14.61 6.56
C PHE A 190 -3.07 -13.98 7.34
N SER A 191 -3.41 -12.70 7.10
CA SER A 191 -4.61 -12.07 7.68
C SER A 191 -5.92 -12.73 7.24
N MET A 192 -5.90 -13.57 6.20
CA MET A 192 -7.04 -14.40 5.80
C MET A 192 -7.30 -15.56 6.77
N ILE A 193 -6.34 -15.88 7.64
CA ILE A 193 -6.48 -16.96 8.61
C ILE A 193 -7.10 -16.38 9.90
N PRO A 194 -8.23 -16.92 10.39
CA PRO A 194 -8.82 -16.51 11.65
C PRO A 194 -7.79 -16.57 12.79
N GLY A 195 -7.69 -15.48 13.56
CA GLY A 195 -6.75 -15.38 14.70
C GLY A 195 -5.32 -14.94 14.35
N ALA A 196 -4.92 -14.91 13.07
CA ALA A 196 -3.57 -14.48 12.68
C ALA A 196 -3.42 -12.95 12.59
N SER A 197 -4.52 -12.20 12.55
CA SER A 197 -4.55 -10.75 12.28
C SER A 197 -3.72 -9.91 13.25
N VAL A 198 -3.69 -10.28 14.54
CA VAL A 198 -2.90 -9.55 15.56
C VAL A 198 -1.40 -9.69 15.30
N VAL A 199 -0.94 -10.92 15.03
CA VAL A 199 0.47 -11.21 14.74
C VAL A 199 0.89 -10.52 13.46
N VAL A 200 0.05 -10.61 12.41
CA VAL A 200 0.30 -9.94 11.13
C VAL A 200 0.35 -8.42 11.30
N GLY A 201 -0.51 -7.83 12.13
CA GLY A 201 -0.50 -6.40 12.43
C GLY A 201 0.81 -5.93 13.09
N ILE A 202 1.31 -6.68 14.09
CA ILE A 202 2.58 -6.36 14.76
C ILE A 202 3.76 -6.47 13.78
N LEU A 203 3.82 -7.56 13.01
CA LEU A 203 4.85 -7.73 11.98
C LEU A 203 4.77 -6.62 10.91
N GLY A 204 3.55 -6.18 10.59
CA GLY A 204 3.28 -5.05 9.71
C GLY A 204 3.92 -3.76 10.16
N LEU A 205 3.84 -3.44 11.44
CA LEU A 205 4.49 -2.25 11.98
C LEU A 205 6.01 -2.40 12.01
N LEU A 206 6.50 -3.56 12.44
CA LEU A 206 7.94 -3.80 12.61
C LEU A 206 8.70 -3.86 11.27
N ILE A 207 8.08 -4.37 10.21
CA ILE A 207 8.73 -4.50 8.89
C ILE A 207 8.30 -3.35 7.96
N GLY A 208 7.01 -3.00 7.97
CA GLY A 208 6.43 -2.00 7.07
C GLY A 208 7.00 -0.60 7.30
N ILE A 209 7.13 -0.14 8.55
CA ILE A 209 7.68 1.20 8.82
C ILE A 209 9.14 1.31 8.33
N PRO A 210 10.06 0.40 8.69
CA PRO A 210 11.41 0.42 8.13
C PRO A 210 11.45 0.35 6.60
N ALA A 211 10.58 -0.47 5.99
CA ALA A 211 10.53 -0.60 4.54
C ALA A 211 10.15 0.73 3.86
N LEU A 212 9.13 1.43 4.38
CA LEU A 212 8.73 2.76 3.88
C LEU A 212 9.84 3.80 4.08
N ILE A 213 10.54 3.78 5.22
CA ILE A 213 11.69 4.67 5.47
C ILE A 213 12.80 4.43 4.44
N LEU A 214 13.14 3.17 4.17
CA LEU A 214 14.14 2.80 3.18
C LEU A 214 13.74 3.23 1.77
N LEU A 215 12.45 3.11 1.40
CA LEU A 215 11.94 3.65 0.15
C LEU A 215 12.10 5.18 0.08
N MET A 216 11.77 5.91 1.14
CA MET A 216 11.94 7.38 1.14
C MET A 216 13.40 7.78 0.95
N ILE A 217 14.31 7.16 1.70
CA ILE A 217 15.76 7.40 1.57
C ILE A 217 16.21 7.09 0.14
N GLY A 218 15.86 5.91 -0.36
CA GLY A 218 16.25 5.46 -1.69
C GLY A 218 15.70 6.33 -2.82
N LEU A 219 14.41 6.71 -2.79
CA LEU A 219 13.82 7.61 -3.78
C LEU A 219 14.47 8.99 -3.74
N ASN A 220 14.83 9.50 -2.56
CA ASN A 220 15.55 10.76 -2.42
C ASN A 220 16.97 10.69 -3.00
N GLU A 221 17.69 9.58 -2.80
CA GLU A 221 19.00 9.36 -3.41
C GLU A 221 18.91 9.29 -4.94
N VAL A 222 17.91 8.59 -5.49
CA VAL A 222 17.67 8.58 -6.95
C VAL A 222 17.40 10.00 -7.45
N LYS A 223 16.57 10.81 -6.77
CA LYS A 223 16.34 12.21 -7.14
C LYS A 223 17.63 13.02 -7.20
N LYS A 224 18.51 12.87 -6.21
CA LYS A 224 19.80 13.55 -6.16
C LYS A 224 20.71 13.12 -7.31
N ALA A 225 20.81 11.81 -7.57
CA ALA A 225 21.63 11.27 -8.65
C ALA A 225 21.17 11.79 -10.03
N VAL A 226 19.85 11.84 -10.25
CA VAL A 226 19.25 12.33 -11.48
C VAL A 226 19.38 13.86 -11.61
N GLY A 227 19.16 14.60 -10.53
CA GLY A 227 19.31 16.05 -10.49
C GLY A 227 20.75 16.51 -10.79
N GLY A 228 21.74 15.78 -10.29
CA GLY A 228 23.15 16.03 -10.62
C GLY A 228 23.46 15.86 -12.12
N LYS A 229 22.85 14.87 -12.77
CA LYS A 229 23.00 14.66 -14.21
C LYS A 229 22.29 15.71 -15.06
N LEU A 230 21.10 16.17 -14.63
CA LEU A 230 20.39 17.28 -15.28
C LEU A 230 21.19 18.58 -15.23
N GLY A 231 21.79 18.90 -14.08
CA GLY A 231 22.61 20.10 -13.92
C GLY A 231 23.92 20.07 -14.72
N GLN A 232 24.39 18.90 -15.16
CA GLN A 232 25.55 18.77 -16.05
C GLN A 232 25.19 18.91 -17.54
N GLN A 233 23.91 18.87 -17.89
CA GLN A 233 23.40 18.91 -19.26
C GLN A 233 22.73 20.25 -19.62
N GLN A 234 22.70 21.19 -18.68
CA GLN A 234 22.27 22.59 -18.83
C GLN A 234 23.49 23.50 -18.86
#